data_AF-A0A3B6TA13-F1
#
_entry.id   AF-A0A3B6TA13-F1
#
_cell.length_a   1.000
_cell.length_b   1.000
_cell.length_c   1.000
_cell.angle_alpha   90.00
_cell.angle_beta   90.00
_cell.angle_gamma   90.00
#
_symmetry.space_group_name_H-M   'P 1'
#
loop_
_entity.id
_entity.type
_entity.pdbx_description
1 polymer ?
#
loop_
_entity_poly.entity_id
_entity_poly.type
_entity_poly.pdbx_seq_one_letter_code
_entity_poly.pdbx_strand_id
1 'polypeptide(L)'
;MDRFHDGHHVRLRSRVLGKYLHADDDVQGVSLRARRASLNQAWTVHIYNGNGAYLLLYSATYGRYLATTATRAPRGHRGFRAGQREYDQSEVQAIMWRAVRSGFGDDVLLRDAGGSYLRANGKYRPWNTGVTVEASDNVSAMMYWTVEPIPARDDTPGLPGPIQSPPPTIFWREPVMWRQIRYMVSEPDGPIYTEYCWSTFQFRGRSVFHLRNEVARHTRFVLEGRQPFDLVMCVQAGRHGRLTPLFVDLPRGDLLPTFWIVVFLSGTPAYNALRHPNVDAE
;
A
#
# COMPACT_ATOMS: atom_id res chain seq x y z
N MET A 1 -9.44 8.64 -18.30
CA MET A 1 -8.87 8.30 -16.97
C MET A 1 -8.02 9.46 -16.47
N ASP A 2 -8.45 10.69 -16.71
CA ASP A 2 -7.48 11.78 -16.95
C ASP A 2 -6.92 12.40 -15.67
N ARG A 3 -7.37 11.90 -14.51
CA ARG A 3 -6.85 12.23 -13.17
C ARG A 3 -5.91 11.16 -12.61
N PHE A 4 -5.84 10.00 -13.26
CA PHE A 4 -5.05 8.86 -12.84
C PHE A 4 -3.94 8.67 -13.85
N HIS A 5 -2.74 9.13 -13.49
CA HIS A 5 -1.52 8.93 -14.28
C HIS A 5 -0.72 7.77 -13.68
N ASP A 6 -0.26 6.85 -14.52
CA ASP A 6 0.47 5.66 -14.06
C ASP A 6 1.71 6.06 -13.23
N GLY A 7 1.89 5.40 -12.09
CA GLY A 7 2.98 5.68 -11.15
C GLY A 7 2.83 6.97 -10.33
N HIS A 8 1.75 7.74 -10.49
CA HIS A 8 1.48 8.91 -9.65
C HIS A 8 0.80 8.48 -8.34
N HIS A 9 1.01 9.29 -7.31
CA HIS A 9 0.38 9.09 -6.01
C HIS A 9 -0.87 9.97 -5.88
N VAL A 10 -1.92 9.43 -5.26
CA VAL A 10 -3.20 10.11 -5.05
C VAL A 10 -3.74 9.81 -3.64
N ARG A 11 -4.55 10.72 -3.12
CA ARG A 11 -5.47 10.47 -2.00
C ARG A 11 -6.89 10.44 -2.53
N LEU A 12 -7.70 9.55 -1.96
CA LEU A 12 -9.13 9.47 -2.26
C LEU A 12 -9.91 10.02 -1.07
N ARG A 13 -10.58 11.15 -1.27
CA ARG A 13 -11.38 11.81 -0.24
C ARG A 13 -12.86 11.54 -0.46
N SER A 14 -13.54 11.04 0.57
CA SER A 14 -14.99 10.88 0.54
C SER A 14 -15.66 12.25 0.42
N ARG A 15 -16.48 12.43 -0.62
CA ARG A 15 -17.14 13.71 -0.92
C ARG A 15 -18.00 14.22 0.23
N VAL A 16 -18.73 13.31 0.88
CA VAL A 16 -19.69 13.65 1.95
C VAL A 16 -19.01 13.81 3.30
N LEU A 17 -18.04 12.95 3.63
CA LEU A 17 -17.44 12.92 4.97
C LEU A 17 -16.17 13.77 5.08
N GLY A 18 -15.57 14.15 3.95
CA GLY A 18 -14.28 14.82 3.90
C GLY A 18 -13.10 13.99 4.43
N LYS A 19 -13.31 12.70 4.74
CA LYS A 19 -12.30 11.76 5.23
C LYS A 19 -11.62 11.02 4.07
N TYR A 20 -10.39 10.58 4.30
CA TYR A 20 -9.57 9.92 3.29
C TYR A 20 -9.61 8.40 3.42
N LEU A 21 -9.53 7.72 2.28
CA LEU A 21 -9.33 6.27 2.21
C LEU A 21 -7.96 5.92 2.79
N HIS A 22 -7.95 5.04 3.78
CA HIS A 22 -6.80 4.67 4.57
C HIS A 22 -6.58 3.15 4.50
N ALA A 23 -5.37 2.74 4.13
CA ALA A 23 -4.88 1.37 4.24
C ALA A 23 -4.57 1.04 5.70
N ASP A 24 -5.28 0.10 6.29
CA ASP A 24 -5.09 -0.24 7.70
C ASP A 24 -3.78 -1.01 7.94
N ASP A 25 -3.22 -0.85 9.15
CA ASP A 25 -1.95 -1.45 9.57
C ASP A 25 -2.01 -2.97 9.71
N ASP A 26 -3.23 -3.53 9.68
CA ASP A 26 -3.49 -4.98 9.65
C ASP A 26 -3.29 -5.58 8.26
N VAL A 27 -2.88 -4.77 7.27
CA VAL A 27 -2.58 -5.15 5.89
C VAL A 27 -3.73 -5.86 5.14
N GLN A 28 -4.94 -5.82 5.70
CA GLN A 28 -6.14 -6.44 5.11
C GLN A 28 -7.29 -5.45 4.99
N GLY A 29 -7.47 -4.58 5.99
CA GLY A 29 -8.56 -3.64 6.07
C GLY A 29 -8.30 -2.35 5.30
N VAL A 30 -9.39 -1.67 4.97
CA VAL A 30 -9.37 -0.25 4.59
C VAL A 30 -10.44 0.49 5.38
N SER A 31 -10.11 1.70 5.82
CA SER A 31 -10.98 2.54 6.63
C SER A 31 -10.95 4.00 6.18
N LEU A 32 -11.77 4.83 6.82
CA LEU A 32 -11.80 6.27 6.62
C LEU A 32 -11.17 7.00 7.80
N ARG A 33 -10.19 7.86 7.52
CA ARG A 33 -9.50 8.68 8.53
C ARG A 33 -9.54 10.15 8.16
N ALA A 34 -9.64 11.02 9.15
CA ALA A 34 -9.71 12.48 8.95
C ALA A 34 -8.32 13.13 8.85
N ARG A 35 -7.31 12.56 9.51
CA ARG A 35 -5.96 13.13 9.58
C ARG A 35 -5.30 13.11 8.21
N ARG A 36 -5.06 14.29 7.63
CA ARG A 36 -4.21 14.44 6.44
C ARG A 36 -2.75 14.06 6.78
N ALA A 37 -1.95 13.75 5.76
CA ALA A 37 -0.51 13.47 5.88
C ALA A 37 -0.14 12.13 6.55
N SER A 38 -0.74 11.04 6.09
CA SER A 38 -0.31 9.68 6.43
C SER A 38 0.03 8.92 5.15
N LEU A 39 1.13 8.17 5.17
CA LEU A 39 1.51 7.28 4.06
C LEU A 39 0.43 6.23 3.78
N ASN A 40 -0.30 5.79 4.81
CA ASN A 40 -1.43 4.87 4.68
C ASN A 40 -2.60 5.45 3.86
N GLN A 41 -2.62 6.76 3.58
CA GLN A 41 -3.64 7.39 2.72
C GLN A 41 -3.15 7.66 1.31
N ALA A 42 -1.86 7.43 1.05
CA ALA A 42 -1.29 7.56 -0.27
C ALA A 42 -1.47 6.24 -1.05
N TRP A 43 -2.13 6.34 -2.19
CA TRP A 43 -2.34 5.24 -3.12
C TRP A 43 -1.61 5.55 -4.41
N THR A 44 -0.82 4.60 -4.89
CA THR A 44 -0.12 4.73 -6.17
C THR A 44 -0.99 4.14 -7.27
N VAL A 45 -1.09 4.88 -8.37
CA VAL A 45 -1.85 4.52 -9.55
C VAL A 45 -1.07 3.49 -10.37
N HIS A 46 -1.74 2.41 -10.72
CA HIS A 46 -1.26 1.41 -11.65
C HIS A 46 -2.33 1.19 -12.73
N ILE A 47 -2.05 1.65 -13.95
CA ILE A 47 -2.91 1.45 -15.12
C ILE A 47 -2.61 0.08 -15.74
N TYR A 48 -3.61 -0.80 -15.70
CA TYR A 48 -3.53 -2.14 -16.26
C TYR A 48 -4.32 -2.22 -17.57
N ASN A 49 -3.62 -2.54 -18.66
CA ASN A 49 -4.20 -2.66 -20.00
C ASN A 49 -4.35 -4.15 -20.35
N GLY A 50 -5.48 -4.74 -19.95
CA GLY A 50 -5.89 -6.09 -20.35
C GLY A 50 -6.95 -6.02 -21.46
N ASN A 51 -8.13 -6.57 -21.21
CA ASN A 51 -9.32 -6.43 -22.09
C ASN A 51 -9.97 -5.03 -22.02
N GLY A 52 -9.17 -4.01 -21.71
CA GLY A 52 -9.59 -2.65 -21.40
C GLY A 52 -8.63 -1.99 -20.41
N ALA A 53 -8.73 -0.68 -20.28
CA ALA A 53 -7.95 0.08 -19.31
C ALA A 53 -8.62 0.00 -17.92
N TYR A 54 -7.93 -0.63 -16.98
CA TYR A 54 -8.33 -0.71 -15.58
C TYR A 54 -7.39 0.09 -14.71
N LEU A 55 -7.95 0.65 -13.64
CA LEU A 55 -7.24 1.32 -12.57
C LEU A 55 -7.01 0.31 -11.45
N LEU A 56 -5.75 0.08 -11.11
CA LEU A 56 -5.32 -0.59 -9.90
C LEU A 56 -4.74 0.47 -8.96
N LEU A 57 -5.03 0.38 -7.67
CA LEU A 57 -4.53 1.31 -6.66
C LEU A 57 -3.79 0.51 -5.59
N TYR A 58 -2.51 0.76 -5.39
CA TYR A 58 -1.73 0.09 -4.35
C TYR A 58 -1.25 1.04 -3.28
N SER A 59 -1.29 0.60 -2.02
CA SER A 59 -0.87 1.40 -0.88
C SER A 59 0.61 1.74 -0.99
N ALA A 60 0.96 3.01 -0.74
CA ALA A 60 2.34 3.45 -0.67
C ALA A 60 3.09 2.96 0.58
N THR A 61 2.42 2.24 1.50
CA THR A 61 3.06 1.64 2.69
C THR A 61 3.63 0.25 2.40
N TYR A 62 2.77 -0.68 1.99
CA TYR A 62 3.10 -2.10 1.87
C TYR A 62 2.87 -2.66 0.46
N GLY A 63 2.55 -1.82 -0.52
CA GLY A 63 2.36 -2.22 -1.91
C GLY A 63 1.11 -3.04 -2.21
N ARG A 64 0.24 -3.24 -1.21
CA ARG A 64 -1.00 -4.02 -1.35
C ARG A 64 -2.07 -3.22 -2.07
N TYR A 65 -2.84 -3.90 -2.90
CA TYR A 65 -3.84 -3.30 -3.78
C TYR A 65 -5.19 -3.17 -3.09
N LEU A 66 -5.87 -2.05 -3.33
CA LEU A 66 -7.27 -1.84 -2.96
C LEU A 66 -8.11 -2.90 -3.67
N ALA A 67 -8.82 -3.69 -2.87
CA ALA A 67 -9.51 -4.87 -3.33
C ALA A 67 -10.96 -4.92 -2.88
N THR A 68 -11.78 -5.56 -3.68
CA THR A 68 -13.07 -6.10 -3.26
C THR A 68 -12.84 -7.38 -2.46
N THR A 69 -13.70 -7.64 -1.48
CA THR A 69 -13.65 -8.87 -0.69
C THR A 69 -14.99 -9.60 -0.76
N ALA A 70 -14.99 -10.91 -0.56
CA ALA A 70 -16.22 -11.69 -0.41
C ALA A 70 -16.84 -11.59 1.00
N THR A 71 -16.18 -10.88 1.92
CA THR A 71 -16.60 -10.77 3.32
C THR A 71 -17.75 -9.78 3.42
N ARG A 72 -18.92 -10.22 3.89
CA ARG A 72 -20.07 -9.33 4.11
C ARG A 72 -19.71 -8.20 5.07
N ALA A 73 -20.22 -6.99 4.78
CA ALA A 73 -20.00 -5.86 5.65
C ALA A 73 -20.64 -6.07 7.03
N PRO A 74 -20.09 -5.48 8.11
CA PRO A 74 -20.67 -5.58 9.45
C PRO A 74 -22.11 -5.07 9.50
N ARG A 75 -22.86 -5.49 10.54
CA ARG A 75 -24.24 -5.03 10.76
C ARG A 75 -24.33 -3.50 10.70
N GLY A 76 -25.27 -3.01 9.91
CA GLY A 76 -25.49 -1.56 9.69
C GLY A 76 -24.75 -0.98 8.50
N HIS A 77 -23.98 -1.78 7.76
CA HIS A 77 -23.33 -1.40 6.49
C HIS A 77 -24.01 -2.14 5.34
N ARG A 78 -23.85 -1.63 4.12
CA ARG A 78 -24.33 -2.28 2.90
C ARG A 78 -23.17 -2.81 2.07
N GLY A 79 -23.41 -3.92 1.37
CA GLY A 79 -22.44 -4.56 0.49
C GLY A 79 -21.40 -5.41 1.21
N PHE A 80 -20.24 -5.54 0.57
CA PHE A 80 -19.11 -6.32 1.05
C PHE A 80 -17.99 -5.41 1.56
N ARG A 81 -17.12 -5.89 2.44
CA ARG A 81 -15.97 -5.10 2.88
C ARG A 81 -15.04 -4.83 1.69
N ALA A 82 -14.53 -3.61 1.59
CA ALA A 82 -13.32 -3.36 0.83
C ALA A 82 -12.10 -3.78 1.67
N GLY A 83 -10.98 -4.08 1.04
CA GLY A 83 -9.77 -4.50 1.73
C GLY A 83 -8.50 -4.28 0.92
N GLN A 84 -7.42 -4.91 1.36
CA GLN A 84 -6.10 -4.90 0.74
C GLN A 84 -5.68 -6.31 0.32
N ARG A 85 -5.18 -6.49 -0.91
CA ARG A 85 -4.71 -7.79 -1.43
C ARG A 85 -3.36 -7.70 -2.12
N GLU A 86 -2.70 -8.85 -2.25
CA GLU A 86 -1.52 -9.01 -3.11
C GLU A 86 -1.96 -9.06 -4.57
N TYR A 87 -1.05 -8.66 -5.47
CA TYR A 87 -1.30 -8.82 -6.90
C TYR A 87 -0.70 -10.13 -7.40
N ASP A 88 -1.54 -11.15 -7.43
CA ASP A 88 -1.32 -12.41 -8.13
C ASP A 88 -2.31 -12.56 -9.31
N GLN A 89 -1.87 -13.22 -10.38
CA GLN A 89 -2.64 -13.33 -11.63
C GLN A 89 -4.02 -13.98 -11.47
N SER A 90 -4.23 -14.81 -10.45
CA SER A 90 -5.54 -15.41 -10.17
C SER A 90 -6.56 -14.44 -9.57
N GLU A 91 -6.12 -13.33 -8.97
CA GLU A 91 -6.97 -12.42 -8.18
C GLU A 91 -7.16 -11.04 -8.82
N VAL A 92 -6.70 -10.84 -10.06
CA VAL A 92 -6.66 -9.50 -10.68
C VAL A 92 -8.05 -8.84 -10.70
N GLN A 93 -9.12 -9.61 -10.92
CA GLN A 93 -10.48 -9.07 -10.95
C GLN A 93 -10.90 -8.40 -9.64
N ALA A 94 -10.41 -8.88 -8.49
CA ALA A 94 -10.75 -8.32 -7.18
C ALA A 94 -10.07 -6.96 -6.94
N ILE A 95 -8.98 -6.67 -7.64
CA ILE A 95 -8.22 -5.41 -7.51
C ILE A 95 -8.46 -4.45 -8.68
N MET A 96 -9.27 -4.85 -9.66
CA MET A 96 -9.61 -4.05 -10.85
C MET A 96 -10.71 -3.04 -10.56
N TRP A 97 -10.40 -1.77 -10.82
CA TRP A 97 -11.35 -0.67 -10.75
C TRP A 97 -11.46 0.06 -12.08
N ARG A 98 -12.55 0.77 -12.27
CA ARG A 98 -12.76 1.76 -13.33
C ARG A 98 -13.18 3.07 -12.70
N ALA A 99 -12.44 4.13 -13.00
CA ALA A 99 -12.81 5.48 -12.62
C ALA A 99 -13.89 6.01 -13.58
N VAL A 100 -15.14 6.06 -13.12
CA VAL A 100 -16.26 6.62 -13.86
C VAL A 100 -16.44 8.07 -13.42
N ARG A 101 -16.46 9.01 -14.38
CA ARG A 101 -16.70 10.43 -14.09
C ARG A 101 -18.14 10.59 -13.58
N SER A 102 -18.33 11.36 -12.52
CA SER A 102 -19.67 11.65 -11.96
C SER A 102 -20.53 12.53 -12.87
N GLY A 103 -19.89 13.32 -13.75
CA GLY A 103 -20.54 14.40 -14.50
C GLY A 103 -20.73 15.69 -13.71
N PHE A 104 -20.44 15.67 -12.40
CA PHE A 104 -20.56 16.82 -11.50
C PHE A 104 -19.22 17.12 -10.83
N GLY A 105 -18.60 18.23 -11.24
CA GLY A 105 -17.31 18.67 -10.72
C GLY A 105 -16.19 17.65 -10.92
N ASP A 106 -15.42 17.47 -9.86
CA ASP A 106 -14.12 16.82 -9.87
C ASP A 106 -14.13 15.39 -9.30
N ASP A 107 -15.33 14.89 -8.98
CA ASP A 107 -15.54 13.63 -8.28
C ASP A 107 -15.61 12.43 -9.24
N VAL A 108 -15.14 11.28 -8.75
CA VAL A 108 -15.18 10.01 -9.47
C VAL A 108 -15.91 8.93 -8.68
N LEU A 109 -16.43 7.96 -9.41
CA LEU A 109 -16.92 6.70 -8.89
C LEU A 109 -15.90 5.62 -9.21
N LEU A 110 -15.55 4.80 -8.22
CA LEU A 110 -14.69 3.63 -8.44
C LEU A 110 -15.57 2.40 -8.58
N ARG A 111 -15.70 1.90 -9.80
CA ARG A 111 -16.50 0.72 -10.15
C ARG A 111 -15.60 -0.50 -10.28
N ASP A 112 -15.90 -1.58 -9.57
CA ASP A 112 -15.14 -2.84 -9.70
C ASP A 112 -15.45 -3.58 -11.02
N ALA A 113 -14.75 -4.68 -11.27
CA ALA A 113 -14.99 -5.53 -12.44
C ALA A 113 -16.40 -6.17 -12.45
N GLY A 114 -17.01 -6.38 -11.29
CA GLY A 114 -18.37 -6.92 -11.12
C GLY A 114 -19.48 -5.89 -11.27
N GLY A 115 -19.13 -4.61 -11.46
CA GLY A 115 -20.06 -3.51 -11.64
C GLY A 115 -20.53 -2.81 -10.36
N SER A 116 -20.02 -3.18 -9.20
CA SER A 116 -20.28 -2.58 -7.89
C SER A 116 -19.40 -1.35 -7.63
N TYR A 117 -19.79 -0.49 -6.70
CA TYR A 117 -19.09 0.78 -6.43
C TYR A 117 -18.46 0.83 -5.04
N LEU A 118 -17.27 1.44 -4.96
CA LEU A 118 -16.63 1.76 -3.68
C LEU A 118 -17.43 2.81 -2.92
N ARG A 119 -17.74 2.53 -1.67
CA ARG A 119 -18.62 3.33 -0.83
C ARG A 119 -17.99 3.65 0.53
N ALA A 120 -18.03 4.93 0.88
CA ALA A 120 -17.80 5.38 2.25
C ALA A 120 -19.01 5.09 3.14
N ASN A 121 -18.78 4.62 4.38
CA ASN A 121 -19.82 4.53 5.40
C ASN A 121 -19.58 5.53 6.53
N GLY A 122 -20.59 5.70 7.39
CA GLY A 122 -20.46 6.56 8.58
C GLY A 122 -21.21 7.89 8.55
N LYS A 123 -22.06 8.15 7.55
CA LYS A 123 -22.87 9.40 7.46
C LYS A 123 -23.62 9.74 8.77
N TYR A 124 -24.24 8.75 9.39
CA TYR A 124 -25.03 8.92 10.62
C TYR A 124 -24.35 8.39 11.88
N ARG A 125 -23.23 7.68 11.73
CA ARG A 125 -22.51 7.01 12.84
C ARG A 125 -21.02 7.32 12.70
N PRO A 126 -20.50 8.37 13.36
CA PRO A 126 -19.12 8.83 13.16
C PRO A 126 -18.04 7.78 13.45
N TRP A 127 -18.33 6.83 14.36
CA TRP A 127 -17.46 5.70 14.69
C TRP A 127 -17.40 4.62 13.59
N ASN A 128 -18.36 4.62 12.65
CA ASN A 128 -18.30 3.76 11.49
C ASN A 128 -17.37 4.39 10.44
N THR A 129 -16.16 3.86 10.36
CA THR A 129 -15.14 4.27 9.39
C THR A 129 -14.98 3.25 8.26
N GLY A 130 -15.88 2.27 8.15
CA GLY A 130 -15.73 1.18 7.19
C GLY A 130 -15.95 1.62 5.74
N VAL A 131 -15.16 1.05 4.83
CA VAL A 131 -15.36 1.19 3.38
C VAL A 131 -15.90 -0.12 2.83
N THR A 132 -16.92 -0.02 1.99
CA THR A 132 -17.58 -1.20 1.40
C THR A 132 -17.68 -1.10 -0.11
N VAL A 133 -17.98 -2.23 -0.73
CA VAL A 133 -18.26 -2.35 -2.16
C VAL A 133 -19.72 -2.77 -2.28
N GLU A 134 -20.54 -1.91 -2.88
CA GLU A 134 -21.99 -2.08 -2.95
C GLU A 134 -22.43 -2.15 -4.41
N ALA A 135 -23.10 -3.25 -4.78
CA ALA A 135 -23.89 -3.31 -5.99
C ALA A 135 -25.12 -2.41 -5.78
N SER A 136 -25.27 -1.38 -6.60
CA SER A 136 -26.42 -0.49 -6.51
C SER A 136 -26.78 0.06 -7.87
N ASP A 137 -28.07 -0.01 -8.19
CA ASP A 137 -28.63 0.61 -9.38
C ASP A 137 -28.68 2.15 -9.23
N ASN A 138 -28.68 2.64 -7.98
CA ASN A 138 -28.73 4.06 -7.66
C ASN A 138 -27.45 4.51 -6.93
N VAL A 139 -26.60 5.22 -7.67
CA VAL A 139 -25.38 5.82 -7.13
C VAL A 139 -25.72 6.83 -6.02
N SER A 140 -25.29 6.56 -4.80
CA SER A 140 -25.49 7.48 -3.67
C SER A 140 -24.34 8.46 -3.51
N ALA A 141 -24.59 9.60 -2.86
CA ALA A 141 -23.54 10.59 -2.57
C ALA A 141 -22.32 10.03 -1.82
N MET A 142 -22.50 8.93 -1.07
CA MET A 142 -21.43 8.26 -0.32
C MET A 142 -20.45 7.45 -1.20
N MET A 143 -20.75 7.31 -2.50
CA MET A 143 -19.90 6.60 -3.46
C MET A 143 -18.98 7.55 -4.24
N TYR A 144 -19.16 8.87 -4.11
CA TYR A 144 -18.30 9.85 -4.78
C TYR A 144 -17.02 10.09 -4.00
N TRP A 145 -15.91 10.06 -4.74
CA TRP A 145 -14.57 10.29 -4.24
C TRP A 145 -13.92 11.45 -4.99
N THR A 146 -13.40 12.42 -4.27
CA THR A 146 -12.54 13.46 -4.83
C THR A 146 -11.12 12.90 -4.91
N VAL A 147 -10.50 12.98 -6.09
CA VAL A 147 -9.12 12.54 -6.32
C VAL A 147 -8.20 13.72 -6.10
N GLU A 148 -7.37 13.64 -5.06
CA GLU A 148 -6.37 14.66 -4.75
C GLU A 148 -4.98 14.12 -5.11
N PRO A 149 -4.26 14.73 -6.07
CA PRO A 149 -2.91 14.29 -6.40
C PRO A 149 -1.94 14.54 -5.23
N ILE A 150 -0.98 13.65 -5.05
CA ILE A 150 0.14 13.84 -4.12
C ILE A 150 1.39 14.07 -4.97
N PRO A 151 2.09 15.20 -4.82
CA PRO A 151 3.31 15.43 -5.55
C PRO A 151 4.38 14.41 -5.16
N ALA A 152 5.27 14.10 -6.10
CA ALA A 152 6.45 13.32 -5.80
C ALA A 152 7.37 14.14 -4.88
N ARG A 153 8.08 13.45 -3.99
CA ARG A 153 9.15 14.03 -3.19
C ARG A 153 10.43 14.02 -4.01
N ASP A 154 11.16 15.13 -4.00
CA ASP A 154 12.47 15.22 -4.67
C ASP A 154 13.56 14.44 -3.91
N ASP A 155 13.40 14.30 -2.59
CA ASP A 155 14.33 13.59 -1.71
C ASP A 155 13.77 12.25 -1.22
N THR A 156 14.67 11.28 -1.00
CA THR A 156 14.33 9.99 -0.37
C THR A 156 13.89 10.20 1.08
N PRO A 157 12.71 9.69 1.50
CA PRO A 157 12.28 9.78 2.89
C PRO A 157 13.30 9.15 3.85
N GLY A 158 13.59 9.82 4.96
CA GLY A 158 14.36 9.20 6.04
C GLY A 158 13.61 8.00 6.61
N LEU A 159 14.32 6.91 6.91
CA LEU A 159 13.73 5.80 7.66
C LEU A 159 13.35 6.27 9.07
N PRO A 160 12.26 5.74 9.66
CA PRO A 160 12.00 5.93 11.08
C PRO A 160 13.18 5.39 11.87
N GLY A 161 13.49 6.08 12.96
CA GLY A 161 14.50 5.63 13.91
C GLY A 161 14.16 4.24 14.48
N PRO A 162 15.13 3.59 15.14
CA PRO A 162 14.86 2.32 15.82
C PRO A 162 13.68 2.47 16.77
N ILE A 163 12.78 1.49 16.76
CA ILE A 163 11.71 1.42 17.75
C ILE A 163 12.38 1.28 19.11
N GLN A 164 12.30 2.32 19.95
CA GLN A 164 12.66 2.20 21.34
C GLN A 164 11.63 1.27 21.98
N SER A 165 12.02 0.03 22.26
CA SER A 165 11.20 -0.86 23.06
C SER A 165 10.93 -0.15 24.39
N PRO A 166 9.67 0.13 24.78
CA PRO A 166 9.40 0.68 26.09
C PRO A 166 9.97 -0.28 27.15
N PRO A 167 10.44 0.25 28.30
CA PRO A 167 10.87 -0.60 29.41
C PRO A 167 9.75 -1.61 29.73
N PRO A 168 10.06 -2.83 30.18
CA PRO A 168 9.08 -3.90 30.34
C PRO A 168 8.05 -3.54 31.42
N THR A 169 7.02 -2.78 31.06
CA THR A 169 5.83 -2.58 31.88
C THR A 169 4.88 -3.75 31.67
N ILE A 170 4.38 -4.26 32.78
CA ILE A 170 3.73 -5.57 32.98
C ILE A 170 2.47 -5.80 32.12
N PHE A 171 1.90 -4.79 31.46
CA PHE A 171 0.55 -4.91 30.91
C PHE A 171 0.46 -5.29 29.43
N TRP A 172 1.46 -5.07 28.58
CA TRP A 172 1.41 -5.49 27.17
C TRP A 172 2.80 -5.68 26.57
N ARG A 173 3.36 -6.90 26.64
CA ARG A 173 4.40 -7.31 25.67
C ARG A 173 3.68 -7.56 24.35
N GLU A 174 3.80 -6.66 23.38
CA GLU A 174 3.47 -7.02 22.00
C GLU A 174 4.29 -8.28 21.66
N PRO A 175 3.65 -9.40 21.28
CA PRO A 175 4.38 -10.60 20.94
C PRO A 175 5.31 -10.28 19.76
N VAL A 176 6.61 -10.33 20.00
CA VAL A 176 7.63 -10.08 18.99
C VAL A 176 7.64 -11.27 18.04
N MET A 177 7.07 -11.08 16.86
CA MET A 177 6.86 -12.15 15.89
C MET A 177 8.11 -12.44 15.06
N TRP A 178 8.27 -13.72 14.73
CA TRP A 178 9.17 -14.18 13.68
C TRP A 178 8.49 -14.03 12.32
N ARG A 179 9.27 -13.58 11.34
CA ARG A 179 8.81 -13.33 9.97
C ARG A 179 9.87 -13.82 9.01
N GLN A 180 9.43 -14.46 7.93
CA GLN A 180 10.31 -14.84 6.85
C GLN A 180 10.52 -13.66 5.92
N ILE A 181 11.78 -13.28 5.72
CA ILE A 181 12.16 -12.26 4.74
C ILE A 181 12.76 -12.98 3.55
N ARG A 182 12.08 -12.91 2.41
CA ARG A 182 12.63 -13.27 1.11
C ARG A 182 13.15 -11.99 0.48
N TYR A 183 14.43 -11.95 0.14
CA TYR A 183 15.04 -10.77 -0.42
C TYR A 183 15.90 -11.07 -1.64
N MET A 184 16.07 -10.08 -2.50
CA MET A 184 17.00 -10.10 -3.62
C MET A 184 17.64 -8.72 -3.78
N VAL A 185 18.87 -8.68 -4.30
CA VAL A 185 19.51 -7.42 -4.69
C VAL A 185 19.16 -7.14 -6.15
N SER A 186 18.72 -5.92 -6.44
CA SER A 186 18.45 -5.47 -7.81
C SER A 186 19.76 -5.20 -8.55
N GLU A 187 19.81 -5.53 -9.84
CA GLU A 187 20.83 -5.02 -10.74
C GLU A 187 20.69 -3.50 -10.90
N PRO A 188 21.74 -2.80 -11.37
CA PRO A 188 21.72 -1.34 -11.54
C PRO A 188 20.59 -0.84 -12.44
N ASP A 189 20.27 -1.59 -13.49
CA ASP A 189 19.24 -1.23 -14.49
C ASP A 189 17.83 -1.67 -14.08
N GLY A 190 17.71 -2.52 -13.05
CA GLY A 190 16.44 -2.97 -12.53
C GLY A 190 16.46 -4.41 -12.01
N PRO A 191 15.37 -4.84 -11.36
CA PRO A 191 15.26 -6.19 -10.85
C PRO A 191 15.11 -7.22 -11.99
N ILE A 192 15.90 -8.29 -11.93
CA ILE A 192 15.74 -9.46 -12.81
C ILE A 192 15.12 -10.59 -11.98
N TYR A 193 13.87 -10.91 -12.26
CA TYR A 193 13.11 -11.90 -11.50
C TYR A 193 13.37 -13.31 -12.04
N THR A 194 14.24 -14.08 -11.35
CA THR A 194 14.40 -15.53 -11.56
C THR A 194 14.20 -16.27 -10.26
N GLU A 195 13.86 -17.57 -10.29
CA GLU A 195 13.63 -18.33 -9.05
C GLU A 195 14.88 -18.40 -8.15
N TYR A 196 16.08 -18.27 -8.74
CA TYR A 196 17.36 -18.32 -8.07
C TYR A 196 17.83 -16.99 -7.48
N CYS A 197 17.18 -15.86 -7.79
CA CYS A 197 17.62 -14.56 -7.30
C CYS A 197 17.19 -14.26 -5.85
N TRP A 198 16.31 -15.10 -5.26
CA TRP A 198 15.76 -14.87 -3.93
C TRP A 198 16.52 -15.65 -2.84
N SER A 199 17.10 -14.91 -1.90
CA SER A 199 17.61 -15.42 -0.63
C SER A 199 16.56 -15.29 0.47
N THR A 200 16.69 -16.07 1.54
CA THR A 200 15.70 -16.07 2.65
C THR A 200 16.39 -16.08 4.01
N PHE A 201 15.84 -15.33 4.97
CA PHE A 201 16.23 -15.43 6.38
C PHE A 201 15.02 -15.17 7.30
N GLN A 202 15.17 -15.53 8.58
CA GLN A 202 14.18 -15.27 9.62
C GLN A 202 14.50 -13.94 10.32
N PHE A 203 13.51 -13.04 10.38
CA PHE A 203 13.62 -11.75 11.03
C PHE A 203 12.70 -11.70 12.25
N ARG A 204 13.22 -11.14 13.34
CA ARG A 204 12.47 -10.97 14.58
C ARG A 204 12.13 -9.50 14.81
N GLY A 205 10.83 -9.21 14.89
CA GLY A 205 10.31 -7.87 15.19
C GLY A 205 9.74 -7.17 13.96
N ARG A 206 9.61 -5.85 14.07
CA ARG A 206 8.91 -5.02 13.07
C ARG A 206 9.66 -3.78 12.61
N SER A 207 10.79 -3.45 13.24
CA SER A 207 11.50 -2.21 12.93
C SER A 207 12.11 -2.30 11.53
N VAL A 208 11.72 -1.39 10.64
CA VAL A 208 12.29 -1.31 9.29
C VAL A 208 13.78 -0.94 9.34
N PHE A 209 14.18 -0.16 10.34
CA PHE A 209 15.58 0.17 10.60
C PHE A 209 16.41 -1.09 10.93
N HIS A 210 15.93 -1.94 11.85
CA HIS A 210 16.61 -3.20 12.17
C HIS A 210 16.59 -4.17 10.99
N LEU A 211 15.49 -4.23 10.24
CA LEU A 211 15.39 -5.03 9.03
C LEU A 211 16.44 -4.62 8.00
N ARG A 212 16.63 -3.32 7.78
CA ARG A 212 17.66 -2.82 6.86
C ARG A 212 19.06 -3.27 7.28
N ASN A 213 19.37 -3.20 8.57
CA ASN A 213 20.67 -3.63 9.09
C ASN A 213 20.88 -5.15 8.90
N GLU A 214 19.83 -5.95 9.08
CA GLU A 214 19.89 -7.40 8.88
C GLU A 214 20.07 -7.73 7.40
N VAL A 215 19.31 -7.09 6.51
CA VAL A 215 19.48 -7.22 5.05
C VAL A 215 20.88 -6.81 4.62
N ALA A 216 21.43 -5.71 5.15
CA ALA A 216 22.80 -5.26 4.86
C ALA A 216 23.85 -6.29 5.27
N ARG A 217 23.68 -6.99 6.41
CA ARG A 217 24.56 -8.07 6.83
C ARG A 217 24.53 -9.25 5.86
N HIS A 218 23.33 -9.62 5.42
CA HIS A 218 23.14 -10.71 4.47
C HIS A 218 23.61 -10.39 3.04
N THR A 219 23.69 -9.11 2.68
CA THR A 219 24.12 -8.65 1.35
C THR A 219 25.56 -8.13 1.32
N ARG A 220 26.29 -8.17 2.44
CA ARG A 220 27.62 -7.54 2.59
C ARG A 220 28.63 -7.91 1.50
N PHE A 221 28.62 -9.15 1.02
CA PHE A 221 29.53 -9.62 -0.02
C PHE A 221 29.24 -9.02 -1.40
N VAL A 222 27.98 -8.65 -1.67
CA VAL A 222 27.54 -8.01 -2.92
C VAL A 222 27.77 -6.49 -2.86
N LEU A 223 27.83 -5.92 -1.65
CA LEU A 223 27.84 -4.47 -1.44
C LEU A 223 29.22 -3.81 -1.47
N GLU A 224 30.32 -4.54 -1.70
CA GLU A 224 31.70 -4.02 -1.83
C GLU A 224 32.11 -2.97 -0.76
N GLY A 225 31.56 -3.03 0.46
CA GLY A 225 31.85 -2.06 1.53
C GLY A 225 30.92 -0.85 1.62
N ARG A 226 29.83 -0.81 0.84
CA ARG A 226 28.75 0.18 0.99
C ARG A 226 28.08 0.09 2.37
N GLN A 227 27.60 1.23 2.84
CA GLN A 227 26.96 1.34 4.15
C GLN A 227 25.51 0.87 4.09
N PRO A 228 24.91 0.40 5.21
CA PRO A 228 23.50 0.01 5.26
C PRO A 228 22.55 1.13 4.81
N PHE A 229 22.95 2.40 4.94
CA PHE A 229 22.16 3.56 4.53
C PHE A 229 22.11 3.77 3.01
N ASP A 230 23.00 3.12 2.26
CA ASP A 230 23.01 3.14 0.79
C ASP A 230 21.95 2.18 0.21
N LEU A 231 21.16 1.52 1.07
CA LEU A 231 20.18 0.51 0.70
C LEU A 231 18.77 1.07 0.82
N VAL A 232 18.00 0.97 -0.25
CA VAL A 232 16.54 1.11 -0.22
C VAL A 232 15.90 -0.25 -0.39
N MET A 233 15.04 -0.59 0.56
CA MET A 233 14.23 -1.80 0.51
C MET A 233 12.87 -1.46 -0.09
N CYS A 234 12.46 -2.19 -1.12
CA CYS A 234 11.13 -2.12 -1.69
C CYS A 234 10.38 -3.43 -1.42
N VAL A 235 9.17 -3.35 -0.89
CA VAL A 235 8.30 -4.52 -0.77
C VAL A 235 7.58 -4.80 -2.08
N GLN A 236 7.43 -6.08 -2.40
CA GLN A 236 6.64 -6.56 -3.52
C GLN A 236 5.44 -7.37 -2.98
N ALA A 237 4.23 -6.84 -3.13
CA ALA A 237 3.02 -7.51 -2.66
C ALA A 237 2.41 -8.40 -3.77
N GLY A 238 2.75 -9.68 -3.76
CA GLY A 238 2.35 -10.66 -4.78
C GLY A 238 3.29 -10.68 -5.99
N ARG A 239 3.22 -11.72 -6.82
CA ARG A 239 4.17 -11.94 -7.93
C ARG A 239 4.19 -10.83 -8.97
N HIS A 240 3.08 -10.13 -9.13
CA HIS A 240 2.92 -9.02 -10.08
C HIS A 240 2.78 -7.67 -9.37
N GLY A 241 2.96 -7.64 -8.04
CA GLY A 241 2.95 -6.41 -7.26
C GLY A 241 3.99 -5.43 -7.75
N ARG A 242 3.63 -4.14 -7.80
CA ARG A 242 4.61 -3.09 -8.10
C ARG A 242 5.46 -2.84 -6.88
N LEU A 243 6.73 -2.53 -7.11
CA LEU A 243 7.68 -2.25 -6.04
C LEU A 243 7.26 -1.01 -5.28
N THR A 244 7.19 -1.15 -3.96
CA THR A 244 6.81 -0.08 -3.05
C THR A 244 7.93 0.15 -2.06
N PRO A 245 8.58 1.32 -2.08
CA PRO A 245 9.62 1.65 -1.11
C PRO A 245 9.13 1.52 0.34
N LEU A 246 9.89 0.81 1.18
CA LEU A 246 9.52 0.48 2.54
C LEU A 246 10.16 1.47 3.53
N PHE A 247 9.38 2.47 3.94
CA PHE A 247 9.78 3.50 4.93
C PHE A 247 8.98 3.44 6.24
N VAL A 248 8.12 2.43 6.40
CA VAL A 248 7.33 2.24 7.61
C VAL A 248 7.71 0.92 8.25
N ASP A 249 7.58 0.85 9.57
CA ASP A 249 7.74 -0.40 10.29
C ASP A 249 6.77 -1.45 9.76
N LEU A 250 7.22 -2.71 9.75
CA LEU A 250 6.39 -3.82 9.31
C LEU A 250 5.06 -3.86 10.09
N PRO A 251 3.97 -4.38 9.48
CA PRO A 251 2.62 -4.35 10.06
C PRO A 251 2.57 -5.11 11.39
N ARG A 252 1.49 -4.90 12.17
CA ARG A 252 1.28 -5.64 13.42
C ARG A 252 0.65 -7.01 13.13
N GLY A 253 0.89 -7.98 14.01
CA GLY A 253 0.30 -9.32 13.91
C GLY A 253 1.10 -10.32 13.05
N ASP A 254 0.48 -11.45 12.76
CA ASP A 254 1.03 -12.65 12.12
C ASP A 254 0.42 -12.92 10.73
N LEU A 255 -0.51 -12.07 10.28
CA LEU A 255 -1.25 -12.24 9.02
C LEU A 255 -0.38 -12.17 7.76
N LEU A 256 0.85 -11.63 7.86
CA LEU A 256 1.86 -11.68 6.81
C LEU A 256 3.12 -12.36 7.33
N PRO A 257 3.21 -13.70 7.22
CA PRO A 257 4.38 -14.43 7.69
C PRO A 257 5.60 -14.24 6.78
N THR A 258 5.40 -13.86 5.50
CA THR A 258 6.48 -13.69 4.52
C THR A 258 6.44 -12.31 3.87
N PHE A 259 7.59 -11.65 3.82
CA PHE A 259 7.79 -10.40 3.07
C PHE A 259 8.77 -10.63 1.92
N TRP A 260 8.42 -10.10 0.75
CA TRP A 260 9.27 -10.11 -0.45
C TRP A 260 9.88 -8.73 -0.62
N ILE A 261 11.20 -8.65 -0.52
CA ILE A 261 11.95 -7.39 -0.50
C ILE A 261 12.97 -7.35 -1.64
N VAL A 262 12.87 -6.34 -2.48
CA VAL A 262 13.90 -6.02 -3.47
C VAL A 262 14.76 -4.90 -2.92
N VAL A 263 16.07 -5.12 -2.92
CA VAL A 263 17.05 -4.19 -2.38
C VAL A 263 17.69 -3.42 -3.52
N PHE A 264 17.58 -2.10 -3.49
CA PHE A 264 18.19 -1.19 -4.44
C PHE A 264 19.39 -0.49 -3.80
N LEU A 265 20.42 -0.27 -4.62
CA LEU A 265 21.61 0.48 -4.21
C LEU A 265 21.43 1.95 -4.58
N SER A 266 21.73 2.85 -3.65
CA SER A 266 21.74 4.28 -3.90
C SER A 266 22.65 4.64 -5.08
N GLY A 267 22.18 5.55 -5.92
CA GLY A 267 22.87 6.03 -7.10
C GLY A 267 22.74 5.14 -8.35
N THR A 268 21.99 4.04 -8.31
CA THR A 268 21.70 3.26 -9.53
C THR A 268 20.53 3.87 -10.32
N PRO A 269 20.46 3.64 -11.65
CA PRO A 269 19.30 4.02 -12.46
C PRO A 269 17.97 3.49 -11.88
N ALA A 270 17.96 2.23 -11.43
CA ALA A 270 16.77 1.63 -10.85
C ALA A 270 16.34 2.29 -9.53
N TYR A 271 17.31 2.74 -8.71
CA TYR A 271 17.02 3.54 -7.52
C TYR A 271 16.40 4.90 -7.88
N ASN A 272 16.96 5.60 -8.88
CA ASN A 272 16.46 6.91 -9.31
C ASN A 272 15.07 6.87 -9.96
N ALA A 273 14.62 5.69 -10.42
CA ALA A 273 13.28 5.49 -10.95
C ALA A 273 12.20 5.36 -9.86
N LEU A 274 12.58 5.14 -8.60
CA LEU A 274 11.64 5.02 -7.49
C LEU A 274 10.97 6.36 -7.20
N ARG A 275 9.66 6.34 -7.01
CA ARG A 275 8.85 7.51 -6.65
C ARG A 275 8.37 7.42 -5.21
N HIS A 276 8.36 8.56 -4.55
CA HIS A 276 7.94 8.69 -3.16
C HIS A 276 6.85 9.74 -3.02
N PRO A 277 5.75 9.46 -2.31
CA PRO A 277 4.71 10.45 -2.08
C PRO A 277 5.18 11.50 -1.08
N ASN A 278 5.08 12.79 -1.43
CA ASN A 278 5.20 13.87 -0.46
C ASN A 278 3.86 14.04 0.28
N VAL A 279 3.66 13.21 1.31
CA VAL A 279 2.39 13.17 2.05
C VAL A 279 2.11 14.44 2.87
N ASP A 280 3.11 15.26 3.10
CA ASP A 280 3.00 16.52 3.85
C ASP A 280 2.70 17.71 2.94
N ALA A 281 2.76 17.55 1.61
CA ALA A 281 2.45 18.62 0.66
C ALA A 281 0.99 19.09 0.78
N GLU A 282 0.82 20.42 0.79
CA GLU A 282 -0.45 21.14 0.89
C GLU A 282 -1.28 21.17 -0.39
#